data_AF-A0A383B0L3-F1
#
_entry.id   AF-A0A383B0L3-F1
#
_cell.length_a   1.000
_cell.length_b   1.000
_cell.length_c   1.000
_cell.angle_alpha   90.00
_cell.angle_beta   90.00
_cell.angle_gamma   90.00
#
_symmetry.space_group_name_H-M   'P 1'
#
loop_
_entity.id
_entity.type
_entity.pdbx_description
1 polymer ?
#
loop_
_entity_poly.entity_id
_entity_poly.type
_entity_poly.pdbx_seq_one_letter_code
_entity_poly.pdbx_strand_id
1 'polypeptide(L)'
;MTEKATFEILPIEDIDFDFDNPRVNDMFERLTDPDVEHYRIELADRSSKYRGLQQSILAHGFIFNPIILQKLESGRYKCIEGNTRLNFYNEFSESDDQKIRDKNQYAWKQIPAFVYPTGSEEENKIFHEIRLQAHLVGPRPWKAVNKARYIYNLRNQDILSWDEIKEKVGGSLKDLQSSYKAYEVYENNFKPLYDEPWMAEKNKFSGIKEFIKPT
;
A
#
# COMPACT_ATOMS: atom_id res chain seq x y z
N MET A 1 13.94 17.22 15.83
CA MET A 1 13.59 17.80 14.51
C MET A 1 13.78 16.67 13.53
N THR A 2 12.69 16.03 13.12
CA THR A 2 12.73 14.97 12.09
C THR A 2 13.31 15.58 10.83
N GLU A 3 14.38 14.96 10.30
CA GLU A 3 14.93 15.35 9.00
C GLU A 3 13.79 15.36 7.96
N LYS A 4 13.71 16.46 7.20
CA LYS A 4 12.65 16.67 6.21
C LYS A 4 12.92 15.81 4.99
N ALA A 5 11.86 15.32 4.35
CA ALA A 5 11.97 14.56 3.12
C ALA A 5 12.72 15.34 2.01
N THR A 6 13.55 14.64 1.25
CA THR A 6 14.27 15.16 0.10
C THR A 6 13.61 14.71 -1.20
N PHE A 7 13.63 15.55 -2.24
CA PHE A 7 13.20 15.16 -3.58
C PHE A 7 14.40 14.66 -4.37
N GLU A 8 14.31 13.45 -4.92
CA GLU A 8 15.40 12.77 -5.63
C GLU A 8 14.89 12.03 -6.86
N ILE A 9 15.76 11.85 -7.86
CA ILE A 9 15.52 10.98 -9.02
C ILE A 9 16.42 9.76 -8.83
N LEU A 10 15.81 8.60 -8.57
CA LEU A 10 16.56 7.42 -8.13
C LEU A 10 16.45 6.26 -9.13
N PRO A 11 17.49 5.43 -9.28
CA PRO A 11 17.41 4.18 -10.02
C PRO A 11 16.31 3.27 -9.45
N ILE A 12 15.47 2.70 -10.33
CA ILE A 12 14.40 1.80 -9.88
C ILE A 12 14.95 0.51 -9.27
N GLU A 13 16.15 0.11 -9.69
CA GLU A 13 16.84 -1.08 -9.18
C GLU A 13 17.22 -0.95 -7.70
N ASP A 14 17.36 0.27 -7.18
CA ASP A 14 17.67 0.57 -5.78
C ASP A 14 16.44 0.54 -4.85
N ILE A 15 15.25 0.34 -5.43
CA ILE A 15 13.97 0.51 -4.73
C ILE A 15 13.26 -0.84 -4.61
N ASP A 16 13.06 -1.26 -3.37
CA ASP A 16 12.30 -2.43 -2.98
C ASP A 16 10.81 -2.11 -2.86
N PHE A 17 9.96 -3.04 -3.29
CA PHE A 17 8.53 -2.98 -3.05
C PHE A 17 8.22 -3.11 -1.56
N ASP A 18 7.17 -2.43 -1.11
CA ASP A 18 6.69 -2.53 0.27
C ASP A 18 5.79 -3.78 0.42
N PHE A 19 6.40 -4.90 0.81
CA PHE A 19 5.69 -6.15 1.09
C PHE A 19 4.73 -6.05 2.28
N ASP A 20 4.98 -5.11 3.21
CA ASP A 20 4.08 -4.82 4.32
C ASP A 20 2.82 -4.05 3.88
N ASN A 21 2.72 -3.66 2.60
CA ASN A 21 1.62 -2.89 2.09
C ASN A 21 0.29 -3.65 2.28
N PRO A 22 -0.68 -3.09 3.03
CA PRO A 22 -1.95 -3.76 3.32
C PRO A 22 -2.81 -4.10 2.10
N ARG A 23 -2.50 -3.53 0.92
CA ARG A 23 -3.14 -3.86 -0.35
C ARG A 23 -2.79 -5.27 -0.83
N VAL A 24 -1.55 -5.70 -0.66
CA VAL A 24 -1.06 -7.00 -1.16
C VAL A 24 -0.97 -8.05 -0.06
N ASN A 25 -0.92 -7.61 1.21
CA ASN A 25 -0.63 -8.46 2.37
C ASN A 25 -1.58 -9.69 2.49
N ASP A 26 -2.83 -9.60 2.04
CA ASP A 26 -3.77 -10.76 1.98
C ASP A 26 -3.23 -11.93 1.14
N MET A 27 -2.52 -11.64 0.04
CA MET A 27 -1.95 -12.67 -0.83
C MET A 27 -0.61 -13.19 -0.29
N PHE A 28 0.18 -12.32 0.34
CA PHE A 28 1.48 -12.70 0.92
C PHE A 28 1.31 -13.65 2.10
N GLU A 29 0.24 -13.49 2.89
CA GLU A 29 -0.16 -14.50 3.90
C GLU A 29 -0.49 -15.88 3.28
N ARG A 30 -0.82 -15.96 1.97
CA ARG A 30 -1.21 -17.21 1.27
C ARG A 30 -0.02 -17.95 0.64
N LEU A 31 1.16 -17.35 0.63
CA LEU A 31 2.32 -17.86 -0.09
C LEU A 31 3.44 -18.15 0.91
N THR A 32 4.01 -19.35 0.82
CA THR A 32 5.09 -19.78 1.73
C THR A 32 6.42 -19.08 1.44
N ASP A 33 6.60 -18.61 0.20
CA ASP A 33 7.79 -17.86 -0.25
C ASP A 33 7.42 -16.92 -1.40
N PRO A 34 6.77 -15.78 -1.10
CA PRO A 34 6.30 -14.88 -2.13
C PRO A 34 7.41 -13.96 -2.65
N ASP A 35 7.60 -13.96 -3.97
CA ASP A 35 8.61 -13.13 -4.63
C ASP A 35 8.05 -11.83 -5.20
N VAL A 36 8.93 -11.06 -5.85
CA VAL A 36 8.58 -9.78 -6.51
C VAL A 36 7.54 -10.00 -7.61
N GLU A 37 7.57 -11.11 -8.35
CA GLU A 37 6.59 -11.30 -9.43
C GLU A 37 5.19 -11.57 -8.91
N HIS A 38 5.06 -12.34 -7.82
CA HIS A 38 3.78 -12.47 -7.13
C HIS A 38 3.26 -11.09 -6.70
N TYR A 39 4.13 -10.22 -6.16
CA TYR A 39 3.76 -8.85 -5.79
C TYR A 39 3.21 -8.05 -6.98
N ARG A 40 3.91 -8.09 -8.11
CA ARG A 40 3.54 -7.36 -9.34
C ARG A 40 2.20 -7.83 -9.89
N ILE A 41 1.93 -9.14 -9.83
CA ILE A 41 0.64 -9.72 -10.22
C ILE A 41 -0.51 -9.18 -9.36
N GLU A 42 -0.34 -9.10 -8.04
CA GLU A 42 -1.41 -8.58 -7.15
C GLU A 42 -1.59 -7.06 -7.27
N LEU A 43 -0.49 -6.34 -7.53
CA LEU A 43 -0.57 -4.92 -7.88
C LEU A 43 -1.35 -4.69 -9.17
N ALA A 44 -1.23 -5.60 -10.15
CA ALA A 44 -1.86 -5.54 -11.46
C ALA A 44 -3.38 -5.72 -11.36
N ASP A 45 -4.04 -4.68 -10.87
CA ASP A 45 -5.49 -4.59 -10.86
C ASP A 45 -6.00 -4.54 -12.31
N ARG A 46 -6.84 -5.50 -12.70
CA ARG A 46 -7.42 -5.54 -14.05
C ARG A 46 -8.48 -4.44 -14.30
N SER A 47 -8.71 -3.56 -13.32
CA SER A 47 -9.65 -2.44 -13.45
C SER A 47 -9.28 -1.48 -14.58
N SER A 48 -10.30 -0.79 -15.11
CA SER A 48 -10.12 0.30 -16.08
C SER A 48 -9.27 1.44 -15.53
N LYS A 49 -9.27 1.67 -14.22
CA LYS A 49 -8.48 2.72 -13.55
C LYS A 49 -6.98 2.41 -13.50
N TYR A 50 -6.60 1.14 -13.37
CA TYR A 50 -5.19 0.72 -13.46
C TYR A 50 -4.66 0.96 -14.87
N ARG A 51 -5.37 0.44 -15.89
CA ARG A 51 -5.03 0.63 -17.31
C ARG A 51 -5.01 2.11 -17.72
N GLY A 52 -5.96 2.91 -17.24
CA GLY A 52 -5.97 4.35 -17.49
C GLY A 52 -4.75 5.07 -16.90
N LEU A 53 -4.31 4.68 -15.71
CA LEU A 53 -3.08 5.23 -15.11
C LEU A 53 -1.83 4.80 -15.90
N GLN A 54 -1.73 3.52 -16.28
CA GLN A 54 -0.62 3.00 -17.09
C GLN A 54 -0.50 3.77 -18.42
N GLN A 55 -1.62 3.92 -19.13
CA GLN A 55 -1.69 4.65 -20.41
C GLN A 55 -1.34 6.13 -20.23
N SER A 56 -1.83 6.76 -19.15
CA SER A 56 -1.51 8.16 -18.85
C SER A 56 -0.01 8.35 -18.63
N ILE A 57 0.63 7.50 -17.82
CA ILE A 57 2.07 7.57 -17.56
C ILE A 57 2.84 7.35 -18.86
N LEU A 58 2.51 6.30 -19.62
CA LEU A 58 3.15 6.01 -20.89
C LEU A 58 2.95 7.13 -21.91
N ALA A 59 1.80 7.82 -21.93
CA ALA A 59 1.55 8.92 -22.85
C ALA A 59 2.42 10.15 -22.53
N HIS A 60 2.65 10.44 -21.25
CA HIS A 60 3.43 11.60 -20.82
C HIS A 60 4.93 11.32 -20.71
N GLY A 61 5.34 10.07 -20.53
CA GLY A 61 6.75 9.70 -20.35
C GLY A 61 7.28 9.93 -18.93
N PHE A 62 6.44 10.34 -17.98
CA PHE A 62 6.81 10.52 -16.57
C PHE A 62 5.58 10.47 -15.64
N ILE A 63 5.83 10.40 -14.32
CA ILE A 63 4.80 10.54 -13.28
C ILE A 63 4.78 11.97 -12.73
N PHE A 64 3.59 12.54 -12.58
CA PHE A 64 3.42 13.89 -11.99
C PHE A 64 3.57 13.88 -10.47
N ASN A 65 3.03 12.84 -9.84
CA ASN A 65 3.16 12.64 -8.41
C ASN A 65 4.40 11.75 -8.21
N PRO A 66 5.42 12.19 -7.46
CA PRO A 66 6.55 11.34 -7.08
C PRO A 66 6.08 10.16 -6.22
N ILE A 67 6.86 9.08 -6.22
CA ILE A 67 6.67 8.00 -5.23
C ILE A 67 7.23 8.43 -3.87
N ILE A 68 6.85 7.74 -2.80
CA ILE A 68 7.34 8.04 -1.46
C ILE A 68 8.16 6.86 -0.95
N LEU A 69 9.39 7.14 -0.53
CA LEU A 69 10.38 6.15 -0.15
C LEU A 69 10.81 6.32 1.30
N GLN A 70 11.08 5.19 1.95
CA GLN A 70 11.88 5.11 3.17
C GLN A 70 13.29 4.70 2.79
N LYS A 71 14.31 5.46 3.18
CA LYS A 71 15.73 5.09 3.01
C LYS A 71 16.14 4.12 4.11
N LEU A 72 16.53 2.90 3.77
CA LEU A 72 16.94 1.86 4.72
C LEU A 72 18.40 2.00 5.14
N GLU A 73 18.77 1.44 6.29
CA GLU A 73 20.16 1.42 6.78
C GLU A 73 21.13 0.71 5.82
N SER A 74 20.61 -0.25 5.04
CA SER A 74 21.38 -0.95 3.99
C SER A 74 21.78 -0.07 2.81
N GLY A 75 21.25 1.15 2.71
CA GLY A 75 21.39 2.04 1.55
C GLY A 75 20.35 1.84 0.46
N ARG A 76 19.49 0.81 0.59
CA ARG A 76 18.32 0.56 -0.27
C ARG A 76 17.16 1.50 0.08
N TYR A 77 16.14 1.52 -0.77
CA TYR A 77 14.90 2.26 -0.52
C TYR A 77 13.70 1.33 -0.49
N LYS A 78 12.74 1.57 0.41
CA LYS A 78 11.45 0.86 0.43
C LYS A 78 10.33 1.78 -0.05
N CYS A 79 9.53 1.32 -1.01
CA CYS A 79 8.46 2.09 -1.63
C CYS A 79 7.16 2.11 -0.79
N ILE A 80 7.04 3.08 0.11
CA ILE A 80 5.89 3.22 1.03
C ILE A 80 4.60 3.60 0.29
N GLU A 81 4.69 4.50 -0.70
CA GLU A 81 3.55 4.91 -1.54
C GLU A 81 3.97 5.01 -3.00
N GLY A 82 3.09 4.55 -3.89
CA GLY A 82 3.35 4.57 -5.33
C GLY A 82 3.85 3.24 -5.91
N ASN A 83 3.71 2.12 -5.20
CA ASN A 83 4.08 0.78 -5.67
C ASN A 83 3.58 0.46 -7.09
N THR A 84 2.34 0.84 -7.44
CA THR A 84 1.83 0.68 -8.81
C THR A 84 2.62 1.48 -9.86
N ARG A 85 3.04 2.70 -9.53
CA ARG A 85 3.86 3.54 -10.42
C ARG A 85 5.27 2.95 -10.57
N LEU A 86 5.86 2.48 -9.48
CA LEU A 86 7.13 1.74 -9.51
C LEU A 86 7.03 0.49 -10.39
N ASN A 87 5.94 -0.28 -10.28
CA ASN A 87 5.73 -1.44 -11.13
C ASN A 87 5.66 -1.07 -12.62
N PHE A 88 4.97 0.01 -12.99
CA PHE A 88 4.95 0.47 -14.37
C PHE A 88 6.32 0.87 -14.91
N TYR A 89 7.14 1.53 -14.09
CA TYR A 89 8.51 1.85 -14.50
C TYR A 89 9.34 0.58 -14.75
N ASN A 90 9.22 -0.43 -13.88
CA ASN A 90 9.84 -1.74 -14.12
C ASN A 90 9.35 -2.35 -15.45
N GLU A 91 8.02 -2.49 -15.64
CA GLU A 91 7.42 -3.05 -16.87
C GLU A 91 7.88 -2.32 -18.14
N PHE A 92 7.93 -0.99 -18.12
CA PHE A 92 8.34 -0.21 -19.28
C PHE A 92 9.85 -0.29 -19.54
N SER A 93 10.66 -0.38 -18.50
CA SER A 93 12.12 -0.54 -18.64
C SER A 93 12.52 -1.91 -19.19
N GLU A 94 11.74 -2.94 -18.85
CA GLU A 94 11.89 -4.33 -19.28
C GLU A 94 11.30 -4.60 -20.67
N SER A 95 10.59 -3.63 -21.25
CA SER A 95 9.93 -3.79 -22.54
C SER A 95 10.92 -3.95 -23.70
N ASP A 96 10.69 -4.94 -24.56
CA ASP A 96 11.41 -5.13 -25.81
C ASP A 96 11.08 -4.04 -26.87
N ASP A 97 9.98 -3.29 -26.69
CA ASP A 97 9.61 -2.22 -27.62
C ASP A 97 10.42 -0.95 -27.35
N GLN A 98 11.34 -0.65 -28.27
CA GLN A 98 12.15 0.57 -28.21
C GLN A 98 11.30 1.84 -28.13
N LYS A 99 10.12 1.88 -28.77
CA LYS A 99 9.22 3.04 -28.74
C LYS A 99 8.67 3.29 -27.35
N ILE A 100 8.48 2.24 -26.54
CA ILE A 100 8.06 2.38 -25.14
C ILE A 100 9.21 2.97 -24.33
N ARG A 101 10.42 2.43 -24.49
CA ARG A 101 11.61 2.90 -23.75
C ARG A 101 11.96 4.35 -24.08
N ASP A 102 11.89 4.74 -25.35
CA ASP A 102 12.22 6.10 -25.81
C ASP A 102 11.23 7.18 -25.32
N LYS A 103 10.07 6.79 -24.77
CA LYS A 103 9.12 7.75 -24.20
C LYS A 103 9.61 8.43 -22.93
N ASN A 104 10.60 7.85 -22.26
CA ASN A 104 11.19 8.40 -21.05
C ASN A 104 12.70 8.61 -21.25
N GLN A 105 13.21 9.77 -20.84
CA GLN A 105 14.63 10.14 -21.04
C GLN A 105 15.63 9.19 -20.37
N TYR A 106 15.20 8.41 -19.37
CA TYR A 106 16.02 7.42 -18.65
C TYR A 106 15.64 5.98 -19.02
N ALA A 107 14.91 5.78 -20.12
CA ALA A 107 14.35 4.48 -20.51
C ALA A 107 13.58 3.81 -19.35
N TRP A 108 12.90 4.61 -18.53
CA TRP A 108 12.16 4.21 -17.34
C TRP A 108 12.99 3.64 -16.19
N LYS A 109 14.33 3.71 -16.26
CA LYS A 109 15.23 3.20 -15.22
C LYS A 109 15.37 4.10 -14.00
N GLN A 110 14.84 5.32 -14.05
CA GLN A 110 14.89 6.27 -12.94
C GLN A 110 13.52 6.88 -12.68
N ILE A 111 13.14 7.00 -11.41
CA ILE A 111 11.82 7.46 -10.97
C ILE A 111 11.95 8.62 -9.96
N PRO A 112 11.14 9.70 -10.10
CA PRO A 112 11.15 10.78 -9.12
C PRO A 112 10.48 10.34 -7.81
N ALA A 113 11.10 10.68 -6.68
CA ALA A 113 10.72 10.24 -5.35
C ALA A 113 10.89 11.33 -4.29
N PHE A 114 10.05 11.27 -3.25
CA PHE A 114 10.33 11.88 -1.96
C PHE A 114 10.92 10.84 -1.02
N VAL A 115 12.13 11.10 -0.51
CA VAL A 115 12.89 10.19 0.35
C VAL A 115 12.82 10.68 1.78
N TYR A 116 12.33 9.82 2.67
CA TYR A 116 12.39 10.04 4.10
C TYR A 116 13.52 9.19 4.69
N PRO A 117 14.32 9.75 5.61
CA PRO A 117 15.32 8.98 6.32
C PRO A 117 14.65 7.92 7.21
N THR A 118 15.32 6.79 7.42
CA THR A 118 14.94 5.88 8.51
C THR A 118 15.35 6.51 9.84
N GLY A 119 14.43 6.50 10.79
CA GLY A 119 14.68 6.93 12.16
C GLY A 119 14.30 5.83 13.16
N SER A 120 14.20 6.25 14.42
CA SER A 120 13.64 5.44 15.51
C SER A 120 12.23 4.93 15.19
N GLU A 121 11.75 3.96 15.96
CA GLU A 121 10.40 3.38 15.81
C GLU A 121 9.30 4.46 15.84
N GLU A 122 9.46 5.48 16.70
CA GLU A 122 8.57 6.64 16.76
C GLU A 122 8.62 7.49 15.48
N GLU A 123 9.82 7.68 14.90
CA GLU A 123 9.99 8.44 13.66
C GLU A 123 9.44 7.67 12.44
N ASN A 124 9.44 6.33 12.50
CA ASN A 124 8.90 5.48 11.45
C ASN A 124 7.35 5.46 11.42
N LYS A 125 6.66 6.00 12.44
CA LYS A 125 5.20 6.18 12.43
C LYS A 125 4.72 7.00 11.23
N ILE A 126 5.54 7.93 10.73
CA ILE A 126 5.22 8.74 9.55
C ILE A 126 4.85 7.89 8.32
N PHE A 127 5.46 6.72 8.15
CA PHE A 127 5.16 5.81 7.04
C PHE A 127 3.76 5.21 7.17
N HIS A 128 3.32 4.94 8.40
CA HIS A 128 1.95 4.51 8.65
C HIS A 128 0.96 5.65 8.37
N GLU A 129 1.29 6.89 8.76
CA GLU A 129 0.46 8.07 8.45
C GLU A 129 0.31 8.29 6.94
N ILE A 130 1.40 8.16 6.19
CA ILE A 130 1.40 8.30 4.72
C ILE A 130 0.48 7.24 4.08
N ARG A 131 0.57 5.99 4.51
CA ARG A 131 -0.33 4.91 4.04
C ARG A 131 -1.79 5.21 4.39
N LEU A 132 -2.06 5.71 5.60
CA LEU A 132 -3.40 6.10 6.04
C LEU A 132 -4.00 7.22 5.16
N GLN A 133 -3.23 8.29 4.90
CA GLN A 133 -3.66 9.40 4.04
C GLN A 133 -3.92 8.93 2.60
N ALA A 134 -2.98 8.18 2.02
CA ALA A 134 -3.05 7.79 0.62
C ALA A 134 -4.19 6.81 0.31
N HIS A 135 -4.58 5.97 1.28
CA HIS A 135 -5.43 4.81 1.00
C HIS A 135 -6.64 4.62 1.91
N LEU A 136 -6.65 5.19 3.12
CA LEU A 136 -7.86 5.18 3.95
C LEU A 136 -8.84 6.27 3.51
N VAL A 137 -8.32 7.45 3.17
CA VAL A 137 -9.08 8.62 2.71
C VAL A 137 -8.67 9.19 1.36
N GLY A 138 -7.59 8.68 0.76
CA GLY A 138 -7.15 9.12 -0.56
C GLY A 138 -8.04 8.65 -1.73
N PRO A 139 -7.73 9.11 -2.95
CA PRO A 139 -8.57 8.93 -4.15
C PRO A 139 -8.71 7.47 -4.61
N ARG A 140 -7.94 6.55 -4.04
CA ARG A 140 -8.03 5.10 -4.25
C ARG A 140 -8.20 4.38 -2.92
N PRO A 141 -9.43 4.34 -2.36
CA PRO A 141 -9.68 3.66 -1.10
C PRO A 141 -9.35 2.16 -1.21
N TRP A 142 -8.69 1.61 -0.20
CA TRP A 142 -8.56 0.16 -0.07
C TRP A 142 -9.92 -0.55 0.07
N LYS A 143 -9.95 -1.86 -0.20
CA LYS A 143 -11.10 -2.71 0.12
C LYS A 143 -11.41 -2.61 1.62
N ALA A 144 -12.69 -2.71 1.98
CA ALA A 144 -13.14 -2.51 3.36
C ALA A 144 -12.46 -3.44 4.38
N VAL A 145 -12.18 -4.69 3.99
CA VAL A 145 -11.47 -5.66 4.86
C VAL A 145 -10.02 -5.27 5.06
N ASN A 146 -9.27 -4.89 4.02
CA ASN A 146 -7.88 -4.43 4.13
C ASN A 146 -7.75 -3.17 4.98
N LYS A 147 -8.71 -2.24 4.84
CA LYS A 147 -8.80 -1.05 5.71
C LYS A 147 -8.93 -1.45 7.18
N ALA A 148 -9.88 -2.35 7.45
CA ALA A 148 -10.18 -2.79 8.81
C ALA A 148 -9.03 -3.60 9.43
N ARG A 149 -8.39 -4.48 8.65
CA ARG A 149 -7.18 -5.21 9.04
C ARG A 149 -6.05 -4.27 9.43
N TYR A 150 -5.79 -3.25 8.62
CA TYR A 150 -4.72 -2.31 8.91
C TYR A 150 -4.97 -1.53 10.20
N ILE A 151 -6.21 -1.07 10.44
CA ILE A 151 -6.60 -0.45 11.71
C ILE A 151 -6.41 -1.43 12.88
N TYR A 152 -6.80 -2.69 12.71
CA TYR A 152 -6.63 -3.75 13.71
C TYR A 152 -5.16 -3.94 14.09
N ASN A 153 -4.27 -4.07 13.09
CA ASN A 153 -2.83 -4.24 13.32
C ASN A 153 -2.22 -3.02 14.03
N LEU A 154 -2.53 -1.80 13.56
CA LEU A 154 -2.04 -0.56 14.18
C LEU A 154 -2.42 -0.44 15.65
N ARG A 155 -3.63 -0.90 16.04
CA ARG A 155 -4.12 -0.83 17.42
C ARG A 155 -3.56 -1.94 18.30
N ASN A 156 -3.45 -3.16 17.80
CA ASN A 156 -2.97 -4.29 18.60
C ASN A 156 -1.46 -4.31 18.81
N GLN A 157 -0.71 -3.64 17.93
CA GLN A 157 0.73 -3.45 18.06
C GLN A 157 1.09 -2.13 18.75
N ASP A 158 0.09 -1.39 19.29
CA ASP A 158 0.24 -0.09 19.92
C ASP A 158 1.03 0.95 19.08
N ILE A 159 0.96 0.84 17.75
CA ILE A 159 1.65 1.74 16.81
C ILE A 159 1.01 3.14 16.81
N LEU A 160 -0.33 3.22 16.79
CA LEU A 160 -1.07 4.48 16.81
C LEU A 160 -2.32 4.37 17.70
N SER A 161 -2.60 5.40 18.50
CA SER A 161 -3.83 5.56 19.29
C SER A 161 -5.06 5.83 18.42
N TRP A 162 -6.26 5.71 19.03
CA TRP A 162 -7.51 6.02 18.35
C TRP A 162 -7.63 7.47 17.91
N ASP A 163 -7.16 8.39 18.75
CA ASP A 163 -7.19 9.83 18.45
C ASP A 163 -6.20 10.16 17.33
N GLU A 164 -5.00 9.58 17.35
CA GLU A 164 -4.02 9.72 16.25
C GLU A 164 -4.59 9.21 14.93
N ILE A 165 -5.15 8.00 14.89
CA ILE A 165 -5.73 7.45 13.65
C ILE A 165 -6.84 8.37 13.14
N LYS A 166 -7.75 8.81 14.01
CA LYS A 166 -8.87 9.69 13.65
C LYS A 166 -8.39 11.05 13.14
N GLU A 167 -7.38 11.64 13.77
CA GLU A 167 -6.82 12.93 13.34
C GLU A 167 -6.27 12.85 11.91
N LYS A 168 -5.54 11.77 11.60
CA LYS A 168 -4.94 11.59 10.27
C LYS A 168 -6.02 11.29 9.23
N VAL A 169 -6.94 10.37 9.50
CA VAL A 169 -7.87 9.91 8.45
C VAL A 169 -9.18 10.69 8.41
N GLY A 170 -9.50 11.47 9.44
CA GLY A 170 -10.81 12.10 9.57
C GLY A 170 -11.95 11.08 9.72
N GLY A 171 -13.19 11.57 9.69
CA GLY A 171 -14.39 10.75 9.84
C GLY A 171 -14.77 10.46 11.30
N SER A 172 -15.66 9.48 11.49
CA SER A 172 -16.23 9.15 12.80
C SER A 172 -15.38 8.12 13.53
N LEU A 173 -15.04 8.42 14.79
CA LEU A 173 -14.37 7.44 15.67
C LEU A 173 -15.19 6.15 15.81
N LYS A 174 -16.52 6.27 15.83
CA LYS A 174 -17.44 5.12 15.89
C LYS A 174 -17.28 4.20 14.68
N ASP A 175 -17.05 4.76 13.49
CA ASP A 175 -16.90 3.97 12.26
C ASP A 175 -15.54 3.26 12.20
N LEU A 176 -14.49 3.89 12.70
CA LEU A 176 -13.16 3.29 12.85
C LEU A 176 -13.20 2.12 13.85
N GLN A 177 -13.80 2.34 15.03
CA GLN A 177 -13.98 1.31 16.05
C GLN A 177 -14.87 0.16 15.58
N SER A 178 -15.96 0.47 14.85
CA SER A 178 -16.83 -0.55 14.25
C SER A 178 -16.08 -1.39 13.22
N SER A 179 -15.25 -0.76 12.38
CA SER A 179 -14.42 -1.48 11.40
C SER A 179 -13.39 -2.38 12.08
N TYR A 180 -12.72 -1.89 13.13
CA TYR A 180 -11.82 -2.68 13.97
C TYR A 180 -12.54 -3.88 14.58
N LYS A 181 -13.70 -3.67 15.21
CA LYS A 181 -14.45 -4.74 15.86
C LYS A 181 -14.93 -5.79 14.85
N ALA A 182 -15.33 -5.34 13.65
CA ALA A 182 -15.67 -6.24 12.56
C ALA A 182 -14.48 -7.09 12.12
N TYR A 183 -13.28 -6.53 12.06
CA TYR A 183 -12.08 -7.30 11.75
C TYR A 183 -11.68 -8.23 12.88
N GLU A 184 -11.81 -7.82 14.14
CA GLU A 184 -11.55 -8.68 15.29
C GLU A 184 -12.46 -9.92 15.31
N VAL A 185 -13.77 -9.75 15.03
CA VAL A 185 -14.71 -10.89 14.89
C VAL A 185 -14.34 -11.74 13.67
N TYR A 186 -13.96 -11.11 12.57
CA TYR A 186 -13.51 -11.84 11.40
C TYR A 186 -12.26 -12.70 11.70
N GLU A 187 -11.22 -12.13 12.31
CA GLU A 187 -9.97 -12.81 12.62
C GLU A 187 -10.17 -13.92 13.67
N ASN A 188 -10.94 -13.67 14.73
CA ASN A 188 -11.06 -14.58 15.86
C ASN A 188 -12.17 -15.63 15.72
N ASN A 189 -13.24 -15.33 14.98
CA ASN A 189 -14.41 -16.19 14.90
C ASN A 189 -14.67 -16.73 13.50
N PHE A 190 -14.26 -16.00 12.46
CA PHE A 190 -14.64 -16.34 11.09
C PHE A 190 -13.49 -17.03 10.34
N LYS A 191 -12.28 -16.48 10.41
CA LYS A 191 -11.05 -17.05 9.81
C LYS A 191 -10.77 -18.48 10.31
N PRO A 192 -10.93 -18.83 11.61
CA PRO A 192 -10.66 -20.18 12.10
C PRO A 192 -11.69 -21.24 11.69
N LEU A 193 -12.84 -20.85 11.11
CA LEU A 193 -13.87 -21.79 10.65
C LEU A 193 -13.57 -22.39 9.27
N TYR A 194 -12.48 -21.96 8.64
CA TYR A 194 -12.03 -22.43 7.35
C TYR A 194 -10.66 -23.07 7.52
N ASP A 195 -10.52 -24.31 7.04
CA ASP A 195 -9.23 -25.01 6.98
C ASP A 195 -8.19 -24.18 6.22
N GLU A 196 -8.69 -23.36 5.30
CA GLU A 196 -7.92 -22.45 4.47
C GLU A 196 -8.41 -21.00 4.67
N PRO A 197 -7.65 -20.14 5.36
CA PRO A 197 -8.07 -18.79 5.77
C PRO A 197 -8.64 -17.91 4.64
N TRP A 198 -8.22 -18.11 3.39
CA TRP A 198 -8.68 -17.33 2.23
C TRP A 198 -10.13 -17.63 1.81
N MET A 199 -10.69 -18.78 2.20
CA MET A 199 -12.09 -19.13 1.90
C MET A 199 -13.08 -18.20 2.63
N ALA A 200 -12.62 -17.52 3.68
CA ALA A 200 -13.38 -16.55 4.44
C ALA A 200 -13.62 -15.22 3.68
N GLU A 201 -12.76 -14.87 2.72
CA GLU A 201 -12.70 -13.50 2.14
C GLU A 201 -13.76 -13.20 1.08
N LYS A 202 -14.42 -14.21 0.48
CA LYS A 202 -15.13 -14.06 -0.80
C LYS A 202 -16.50 -13.35 -0.74
N ASN A 203 -16.71 -12.37 0.15
CA ASN A 203 -17.82 -11.40 0.27
C ASN A 203 -18.52 -11.34 1.65
N LYS A 204 -17.92 -11.85 2.73
CA LYS A 204 -18.61 -11.93 4.04
C LYS A 204 -18.26 -10.83 5.03
N PHE A 205 -17.15 -10.12 4.83
CA PHE A 205 -16.73 -9.06 5.75
C PHE A 205 -17.73 -7.90 5.86
N SER A 206 -18.34 -7.49 4.74
CA SER A 206 -19.40 -6.47 4.74
C SER A 206 -20.61 -6.92 5.57
N GLY A 207 -20.98 -8.19 5.52
CA GLY A 207 -22.05 -8.78 6.34
C GLY A 207 -21.72 -8.79 7.83
N ILE A 208 -20.47 -9.12 8.20
CA ILE A 208 -19.99 -9.05 9.58
C ILE A 208 -20.04 -7.60 10.08
N LYS A 209 -19.61 -6.64 9.24
CA LYS A 209 -19.64 -5.21 9.59
C LYS A 209 -21.07 -4.69 9.80
N GLU A 210 -22.03 -5.09 8.97
CA GLU A 210 -23.45 -4.75 9.18
C GLU A 210 -24.01 -5.36 10.47
N PHE A 211 -23.68 -6.62 10.79
CA PHE A 211 -24.12 -7.29 12.01
C PHE A 211 -23.62 -6.61 13.30
N ILE A 212 -22.44 -6.00 13.25
CA ILE A 212 -21.79 -5.38 14.42
C ILE A 212 -22.23 -3.93 14.64
N LYS A 213 -22.92 -3.29 13.67
CA LYS A 213 -23.48 -1.96 13.89
C LYS A 213 -24.53 -2.04 15.00
N PRO A 214 -24.41 -1.26 16.09
CA PRO A 214 -25.52 -1.15 17.03
C PRO A 214 -26.69 -0.45 16.32
N THR A 215 -27.86 -1.11 16.33
CA THR A 215 -29.16 -0.50 15.97
C THR A 215 -29.39 0.80 16.70
#